data_AF-A0A2R6PHQ5-F1
#
_entry.id   AF-A0A2R6PHQ5-F1
#
_cell.length_a   1.000
_cell.length_b   1.000
_cell.length_c   1.000
_cell.angle_alpha   90.00
_cell.angle_beta   90.00
_cell.angle_gamma   90.00
#
_symmetry.space_group_name_H-M   'P 1'
#
loop_
_entity.id
_entity.type
_entity.pdbx_description
1 polymer ?
#
loop_
_entity_poly.entity_id
_entity_poly.type
_entity_poly.pdbx_seq_one_letter_code
_entity_poly.pdbx_strand_id
1 'polypeptide(L)'
;MDNSAEAAGGGNGLIVSENMDAETSEDQKQNLKQVINSIHKTLGLIHPLYLFVSSFNVASQLPLLQRLNSLVMDLEYITKFTDKCDIQ
;
A
#
# COMPACT_ATOMS: atom_id res chain seq x y z
N MET A 1 -23.58 41.55 -49.61
CA MET A 1 -23.68 42.52 -48.50
C MET A 1 -24.18 41.74 -47.30
N ASP A 2 -23.38 41.78 -46.24
CA ASP A 2 -23.52 41.17 -44.90
C ASP A 2 -24.93 40.83 -44.40
N ASN A 3 -25.05 39.68 -43.72
CA ASN A 3 -25.61 39.65 -42.36
C ASN A 3 -25.26 38.35 -41.61
N SER A 4 -24.42 38.47 -40.58
CA SER A 4 -24.17 37.46 -39.54
C SER A 4 -25.40 37.22 -38.67
N ALA A 5 -25.58 35.98 -38.19
CA ALA A 5 -26.27 35.68 -36.94
C ALA A 5 -25.77 34.34 -36.39
N GLU A 6 -24.84 34.41 -35.45
CA GLU A 6 -24.46 33.31 -34.56
C GLU A 6 -25.65 32.96 -33.66
N ALA A 7 -26.08 31.70 -33.70
CA ALA A 7 -27.04 31.15 -32.75
C ALA A 7 -26.31 30.29 -31.73
N ALA A 8 -26.17 30.85 -30.54
CA ALA A 8 -25.70 30.18 -29.34
C ALA A 8 -26.58 28.95 -29.00
N GLY A 9 -25.94 27.82 -28.75
CA GLY A 9 -26.57 26.62 -28.19
C GLY A 9 -25.63 26.00 -27.17
N GLY A 10 -25.70 26.50 -25.94
CA GLY A 10 -24.87 26.07 -24.81
C GLY A 10 -25.05 24.59 -24.50
N GLY A 11 -23.94 23.87 -24.46
CA GLY A 11 -23.88 22.45 -24.13
C GLY A 11 -22.66 22.13 -23.27
N ASN A 12 -22.46 22.87 -22.17
CA ASN A 12 -21.53 22.46 -21.12
C ASN A 12 -22.31 21.64 -20.09
N GLY A 13 -22.39 20.34 -20.34
CA GLY A 13 -23.11 19.40 -19.50
C GLY A 13 -22.45 18.03 -19.50
N LEU A 14 -21.12 17.97 -19.43
CA LEU A 14 -20.44 16.74 -19.08
C LEU A 14 -19.16 17.09 -18.31
N ILE A 15 -19.33 17.50 -17.06
CA ILE A 15 -18.30 17.25 -16.05
C ILE A 15 -18.25 15.73 -15.87
N VAL A 16 -17.51 15.04 -16.74
CA VAL A 16 -17.12 13.66 -16.45
C VAL A 16 -16.33 13.72 -15.16
N SER A 17 -16.83 13.02 -14.15
CA SER A 17 -16.16 12.81 -12.88
C SER A 17 -14.94 11.89 -13.10
N GLU A 18 -13.93 12.35 -13.83
CA GLU A 18 -12.69 11.59 -14.11
C GLU A 18 -11.71 11.63 -12.93
N ASN A 19 -11.97 12.45 -11.91
CA ASN A 19 -11.06 12.63 -10.79
C ASN A 19 -11.12 11.49 -9.75
N MET A 20 -12.25 10.80 -9.60
CA MET A 20 -12.35 9.72 -8.61
C MET A 20 -11.58 8.47 -9.05
N ASP A 21 -11.58 8.13 -10.34
CA ASP A 21 -10.94 6.92 -10.86
C ASP A 21 -9.40 7.02 -10.84
N ALA A 22 -8.86 8.22 -11.10
CA ALA A 22 -7.43 8.50 -11.04
C ALA A 22 -6.87 8.50 -9.61
N GLU A 23 -7.59 9.07 -8.64
CA GLU A 23 -7.21 9.04 -7.22
C GLU A 23 -7.22 7.61 -6.67
N THR A 24 -8.25 6.82 -7.00
CA THR A 24 -8.36 5.43 -6.57
C THR A 24 -7.24 4.55 -7.16
N SER A 25 -6.86 4.78 -8.41
CA SER A 25 -5.77 4.05 -9.09
C SER A 25 -4.39 4.35 -8.48
N GLU A 26 -4.10 5.62 -8.16
CA GLU A 26 -2.81 5.99 -7.57
C GLU A 26 -2.70 5.48 -6.14
N ASP A 27 -3.78 5.53 -5.35
CA ASP A 27 -3.84 4.95 -4.00
C ASP A 27 -3.60 3.44 -4.01
N GLN A 28 -4.20 2.70 -4.94
CA GLN A 28 -3.94 1.26 -5.11
C GLN A 28 -2.46 0.98 -5.42
N LYS A 29 -1.85 1.78 -6.30
CA LYS A 29 -0.43 1.65 -6.66
C LYS A 29 0.49 1.95 -5.49
N GLN A 30 0.19 2.97 -4.67
CA GLN A 30 0.94 3.24 -3.44
C GLN A 30 0.76 2.11 -2.43
N ASN A 31 -0.47 1.58 -2.30
CA ASN A 31 -0.73 0.51 -1.36
C ASN A 31 0.03 -0.77 -1.70
N LEU A 32 0.05 -1.15 -2.98
CA LEU A 32 0.82 -2.29 -3.47
C LEU A 32 2.32 -2.11 -3.22
N LYS A 33 2.86 -0.93 -3.48
CA LYS A 33 4.27 -0.60 -3.19
C LYS A 33 4.58 -0.76 -1.70
N GLN A 34 3.66 -0.35 -0.82
CA GLN A 34 3.81 -0.48 0.62
C GLN A 34 3.76 -1.93 1.09
N VAL A 35 2.87 -2.75 0.51
CA VAL A 35 2.84 -4.21 0.73
C VAL A 35 4.14 -4.86 0.29
N ILE A 36 4.63 -4.57 -0.92
CA ILE A 36 5.91 -5.12 -1.45
C ILE A 36 7.08 -4.75 -0.53
N ASN A 37 7.17 -3.49 -0.12
CA ASN A 37 8.22 -3.03 0.81
C ASN A 37 8.15 -3.76 2.15
N SER A 38 6.94 -3.98 2.66
CA SER A 38 6.72 -4.69 3.92
C SER A 38 7.10 -6.16 3.80
N ILE A 39 6.79 -6.82 2.67
CA ILE A 39 7.23 -8.20 2.38
C ILE A 39 8.77 -8.28 2.34
N HIS A 40 9.43 -7.37 1.63
CA HIS A 40 10.91 -7.34 1.59
C HIS A 40 11.52 -7.14 2.98
N LYS A 41 10.95 -6.24 3.80
CA LYS A 41 11.37 -6.03 5.17
C LYS A 41 11.22 -7.32 5.99
N THR A 42 10.07 -7.97 5.93
CA THR A 42 9.80 -9.23 6.63
C THR A 42 10.78 -10.33 6.20
N LEU A 43 10.98 -10.53 4.90
CA LEU A 43 11.95 -11.52 4.38
C LEU A 43 13.37 -11.24 4.89
N GLY A 44 13.78 -9.96 4.94
CA GLY A 44 15.05 -9.53 5.49
C GLY A 44 15.23 -9.81 6.99
N LEU A 45 14.15 -9.97 7.75
CA LEU A 45 14.17 -10.27 9.18
C LEU A 45 14.17 -11.78 9.49
N ILE A 46 13.71 -12.63 8.57
CA ILE A 46 13.61 -14.09 8.79
C ILE A 46 14.99 -14.71 9.02
N HIS A 47 15.99 -14.40 8.18
CA HIS A 47 17.32 -14.96 8.33
C HIS A 47 18.01 -14.52 9.65
N PRO A 48 18.02 -13.22 10.01
CA PRO A 48 18.47 -12.78 11.33
C PRO A 48 17.73 -13.45 12.50
N LEU A 49 16.43 -13.68 12.38
CA LEU A 49 15.66 -14.38 13.42
C LEU A 49 16.11 -15.83 13.55
N TYR A 50 16.30 -16.54 12.45
CA TYR A 50 16.82 -17.91 12.44
C TYR A 50 18.17 -18.01 13.17
N LEU A 51 19.12 -17.12 12.85
CA LEU A 51 20.43 -17.11 13.51
C LEU A 51 20.32 -16.84 15.01
N PHE A 52 19.40 -15.94 15.41
CA PHE A 52 19.18 -15.57 16.81
C PHE A 52 18.57 -16.71 17.62
N VAL A 53 17.61 -17.44 17.04
CA VAL A 53 17.01 -18.64 17.65
C VAL A 53 18.01 -19.79 17.71
N SER A 54 18.81 -19.97 16.66
CA SER A 54 19.82 -21.03 16.60
C SER A 54 20.95 -20.86 17.63
N SER A 55 21.21 -19.62 18.06
CA SER A 55 22.20 -19.27 19.08
C SER A 55 21.55 -18.89 20.42
N PHE A 56 20.31 -19.33 20.65
CA PHE A 56 19.55 -18.97 21.83
C PHE A 56 20.28 -19.34 23.12
N ASN A 57 20.23 -18.41 24.08
CA ASN A 57 20.64 -18.60 25.45
C ASN A 57 19.74 -17.74 26.35
N VAL A 58 19.80 -17.95 27.67
CA VAL A 58 18.94 -17.24 28.61
C VAL A 58 19.11 -15.72 28.53
N ALA A 59 20.32 -15.22 28.28
CA ALA A 59 20.58 -13.79 28.15
C ALA A 59 19.94 -13.18 26.87
N SER A 60 19.65 -13.99 25.85
CA SER A 60 19.00 -13.54 24.62
C SER A 60 17.47 -13.63 24.64
N GLN A 61 16.85 -14.08 25.73
CA GLN A 61 15.40 -14.25 25.86
C GLN A 61 14.62 -12.95 25.60
N LEU A 62 14.95 -11.86 26.28
CA LEU A 62 14.24 -10.60 26.11
C LEU A 62 14.43 -10.01 24.70
N PRO A 63 15.66 -9.93 24.15
CA PRO A 63 15.87 -9.52 22.76
C PRO A 63 15.14 -10.38 21.73
N LEU A 64 15.05 -11.70 21.94
CA LEU A 64 14.34 -12.60 21.04
C LEU A 64 12.83 -12.32 21.07
N LEU A 65 12.25 -12.15 22.27
CA LEU A 65 10.83 -11.82 22.42
C LEU A 65 10.47 -10.50 21.73
N GLN A 66 11.31 -9.47 21.88
CA GLN A 66 11.11 -8.20 21.20
C GLN A 66 11.11 -8.35 19.68
N ARG A 67 12.04 -9.13 19.13
CA ARG A 67 12.10 -9.40 17.68
C ARG A 67 10.88 -10.16 17.18
N LEU A 68 10.41 -11.15 17.92
CA LEU A 68 9.21 -11.91 17.57
C LEU A 68 7.96 -11.02 17.58
N ASN A 69 7.79 -10.18 18.60
CA ASN A 69 6.67 -9.24 18.67
C ASN A 69 6.68 -8.26 17.49
N SER A 70 7.84 -7.70 17.15
CA SER A 70 7.98 -6.83 15.97
C SER A 70 7.63 -7.54 14.66
N LEU A 71 8.06 -8.80 14.50
CA LEU A 71 7.73 -9.59 13.32
C LEU A 71 6.21 -9.84 13.21
N VAL A 72 5.55 -10.17 14.33
CA VAL A 72 4.09 -10.35 14.35
C VAL A 72 3.37 -9.06 13.97
N MET A 73 3.80 -7.91 14.48
CA MET A 73 3.22 -6.61 14.10
C MET A 73 3.43 -6.30 12.61
N ASP A 74 4.62 -6.57 12.07
CA ASP A 74 4.91 -6.36 10.63
C ASP A 74 4.04 -7.28 9.76
N LEU A 75 3.80 -8.53 10.17
CA LEU A 75 2.90 -9.46 9.47
C LEU A 75 1.44 -9.03 9.55
N GLU A 76 0.95 -8.62 10.72
CA GLU A 76 -0.42 -8.11 10.90
C GLU A 76 -0.64 -6.85 10.06
N TYR A 77 0.36 -5.98 9.99
CA TYR A 77 0.35 -4.81 9.12
C TYR A 77 0.20 -5.21 7.66
N ILE A 78 0.98 -6.17 7.16
CA ILE A 78 0.87 -6.68 5.78
C ILE A 78 -0.54 -7.22 5.51
N THR A 79 -1.11 -8.03 6.42
CA THR A 79 -2.46 -8.57 6.25
C THR A 79 -3.50 -7.46 6.10
N LYS A 80 -3.53 -6.49 7.03
CA LYS A 80 -4.47 -5.35 6.99
C LYS A 80 -4.29 -4.46 5.76
N PHE A 81 -3.07 -4.37 5.24
CA PHE A 81 -2.77 -3.54 4.09
C PHE A 81 -3.07 -4.25 2.77
N THR A 82 -2.95 -5.58 2.76
CA THR A 82 -3.31 -6.41 1.60
C THR A 82 -4.81 -6.35 1.33
N ASP A 83 -5.66 -6.31 2.37
CA ASP A 83 -7.12 -6.12 2.20
C ASP A 83 -7.50 -4.79 1.53
N LYS A 84 -6.59 -3.80 1.53
CA LYS A 84 -6.77 -2.50 0.86
C LYS A 84 -6.21 -2.46 -0.55
N CYS A 85 -5.39 -3.44 -0.91
CA CYS A 85 -5.01 -3.67 -2.29
C CYS A 85 -6.14 -4.49 -2.90
N ASP A 86 -6.96 -3.88 -3.76
CA ASP A 86 -8.01 -4.57 -4.51
C ASP A 86 -7.39 -5.44 -5.63
N ILE A 87 -6.57 -6.42 -5.24
CA ILE A 87 -5.92 -7.38 -6.13
C ILE A 87 -6.92 -8.49 -6.43
N GLN A 88 -7.80 -8.21 -7.39
CA GLN A 88 -8.81 -9.14 -7.92
C GLN A 88 -8.37 -9.77 -9.25
#